data_AF-D8DYE8-F1
#
_entry.id   AF-D8DYE8-F1
#
_cell.length_a   1.000
_cell.length_b   1.000
_cell.length_c   1.000
_cell.angle_alpha   90.00
_cell.angle_beta   90.00
_cell.angle_gamma   90.00
#
_symmetry.space_group_name_H-M   'P 1'
#
loop_
_entity.id
_entity.type
_entity.pdbx_description
1 polymer ?
#
loop_
_entity_poly.entity_id
_entity_poly.type
_entity_poly.pdbx_seq_one_letter_code
_entity_poly.pdbx_strand_id
1 'polypeptide(L)'
;MHVDWNKVENETISQSANHEVQSAKAGEELPPKCKNCTLEEVALLRIVQKNPSVTQKEIAAEIGKSERTVKSITIALQEKNILRRVNGKRNGYWEIVEDSI
;
A
#
# COMPACT_ATOMS: atom_id res chain seq x y z
N MET A 1 -17.25 -14.73 -34.27
CA MET A 1 -16.03 -14.03 -33.82
C MET A 1 -16.04 -14.10 -32.31
N HIS A 2 -15.20 -14.94 -31.71
CA HIS A 2 -15.10 -15.09 -30.26
C HIS A 2 -13.88 -14.29 -29.81
N VAL A 3 -14.12 -13.18 -29.13
CA VAL A 3 -13.16 -12.63 -28.16
C VAL A 3 -13.62 -13.14 -26.81
N ASP A 4 -12.71 -13.60 -25.95
CA ASP A 4 -12.60 -13.04 -24.59
C ASP A 4 -11.58 -13.74 -23.69
N TRP A 5 -10.73 -12.88 -23.13
CA TRP A 5 -10.09 -12.96 -21.81
C TRP A 5 -9.06 -14.07 -21.54
N ASN A 6 -7.81 -13.75 -21.86
CA ASN A 6 -6.64 -14.49 -21.38
C ASN A 6 -6.36 -14.14 -19.92
N LYS A 7 -6.84 -15.00 -19.01
CA LYS A 7 -6.54 -14.99 -17.58
C LYS A 7 -5.08 -15.44 -17.40
N VAL A 8 -4.15 -14.49 -17.25
CA VAL A 8 -2.79 -14.84 -16.82
C VAL A 8 -2.85 -15.10 -15.31
N GLU A 9 -3.10 -16.36 -14.97
CA GLU A 9 -2.86 -16.91 -13.65
C GLU A 9 -1.37 -17.16 -13.51
N ASN A 10 -0.67 -16.28 -12.81
CA ASN A 10 0.61 -16.60 -12.21
C ASN A 10 0.40 -16.80 -10.71
N GLU A 11 -0.07 -18.00 -10.39
CA GLU A 11 0.07 -18.62 -9.09
C GLU A 11 1.56 -18.68 -8.73
N THR A 12 1.93 -18.08 -7.60
CA THR A 12 3.06 -18.55 -6.82
C THR A 12 2.63 -18.56 -5.38
N ILE A 13 2.19 -19.74 -4.97
CA ILE A 13 2.03 -20.15 -3.58
C ILE A 13 3.42 -20.12 -2.95
N SER A 14 3.62 -19.23 -1.98
CA SER A 14 4.64 -19.43 -0.96
C SER A 14 4.16 -18.79 0.33
N GLN A 15 3.62 -19.66 1.18
CA GLN A 15 3.43 -19.42 2.59
C GLN A 15 4.83 -19.39 3.21
N SER A 16 5.28 -18.21 3.66
CA SER A 16 6.38 -18.13 4.62
C SER A 16 6.14 -16.95 5.53
N ALA A 17 5.84 -17.27 6.79
CA ALA A 17 5.66 -16.32 7.87
C ALA A 17 7.04 -15.87 8.36
N ASN A 18 7.62 -14.84 7.71
CA ASN A 18 8.75 -14.12 8.27
C ASN A 18 8.23 -12.85 8.94
N HIS A 19 7.83 -13.02 10.19
CA HIS A 19 7.60 -11.94 11.14
C HIS A 19 8.96 -11.52 11.70
N GLU A 20 9.65 -10.61 11.03
CA GLU A 20 10.77 -9.87 11.61
C GLU A 20 10.44 -8.37 11.55
N VAL A 21 9.86 -7.93 12.67
CA VAL A 21 9.69 -6.54 13.07
C VAL A 21 11.05 -5.87 13.22
N GLN A 22 11.16 -4.57 12.93
CA GLN A 22 11.92 -3.58 13.73
C GLN A 22 11.99 -2.22 13.05
N SER A 23 11.29 -1.21 13.61
CA SER A 23 11.92 -0.02 14.20
C SER A 23 10.91 1.13 14.23
N ALA A 24 10.32 1.34 15.40
CA ALA A 24 9.61 2.56 15.75
C ALA A 24 10.62 3.71 15.89
N LYS A 25 11.05 4.30 14.78
CA LYS A 25 11.57 5.67 14.82
C LYS A 25 10.37 6.62 14.90
N ALA A 26 10.04 7.02 16.13
CA ALA A 26 9.19 8.16 16.42
C ALA A 26 9.92 9.41 15.94
N GLY A 27 9.51 9.95 14.79
CA GLY A 27 10.18 11.11 14.19
C GLY A 27 9.64 11.56 12.83
N GLU A 28 8.75 10.79 12.19
CA GLU A 28 7.97 11.26 11.04
C GLU A 28 6.50 11.22 11.45
N GLU A 29 5.86 12.39 11.49
CA GLU A 29 4.47 12.57 11.90
C GLU A 29 3.56 11.73 10.99
N LEU A 30 2.88 10.75 11.59
CA LEU A 30 1.91 9.93 10.89
C LEU A 30 0.70 10.77 10.52
N PRO A 31 0.02 10.47 9.40
CA PRO A 31 -1.15 11.24 9.03
C PRO A 31 -2.21 11.11 10.14
N PRO A 32 -2.80 12.23 10.59
CA PRO A 32 -3.62 12.30 11.81
C PRO A 32 -4.89 11.43 11.77
N LYS A 33 -5.29 10.97 10.58
CA LYS A 33 -6.43 10.07 10.37
C LYS A 33 -6.14 8.60 10.73
N CYS A 34 -4.87 8.18 10.81
CA CYS A 34 -4.51 6.80 11.11
C CYS A 34 -4.51 6.50 12.62
N LYS A 35 -5.66 6.67 13.30
CA LYS A 35 -5.78 6.44 14.75
C LYS A 35 -5.71 4.95 15.13
N ASN A 36 -6.17 4.06 14.25
CA ASN A 36 -6.23 2.60 14.47
C ASN A 36 -5.60 1.84 13.29
N CYS A 37 -4.36 2.20 12.93
CA CYS A 37 -3.66 1.55 11.83
C CYS A 37 -2.64 0.51 12.32
N THR A 38 -2.49 -0.58 11.57
CA THR A 38 -1.46 -1.60 11.87
C THR A 38 -0.06 -1.08 11.52
N LEU A 39 0.98 -1.77 11.99
CA LEU A 39 2.37 -1.40 11.70
C LEU A 39 2.66 -1.42 10.19
N GLU A 40 2.05 -2.34 9.44
CA GLU A 40 2.18 -2.42 8.00
C GLU A 40 1.46 -1.26 7.28
N GLU A 41 0.25 -0.91 7.71
CA GLU A 41 -0.48 0.26 7.21
C GLU A 41 0.33 1.54 7.41
N VAL A 42 0.91 1.69 8.60
CA VAL A 42 1.79 2.81 8.97
C VAL A 42 3.04 2.84 8.09
N ALA A 43 3.73 1.71 7.89
CA ALA A 43 4.91 1.64 7.05
C ALA A 43 4.59 2.04 5.60
N LEU A 44 3.46 1.57 5.06
CA LEU A 44 3.01 1.93 3.72
C LEU A 44 2.79 3.43 3.57
N LEU A 45 2.09 4.05 4.54
CA LEU A 45 1.83 5.48 4.51
C LEU A 45 3.12 6.30 4.54
N ARG A 46 4.12 5.89 5.33
CA ARG A 46 5.44 6.55 5.33
C ARG A 46 6.14 6.48 3.98
N ILE A 47 6.06 5.33 3.30
CA ILE A 47 6.65 5.17 1.95
C ILE A 47 5.95 6.10 0.96
N VAL A 48 4.62 6.14 1.01
CA VAL A 48 3.83 7.04 0.16
C VAL A 48 4.11 8.51 0.46
N GLN A 49 4.28 8.91 1.72
CA GLN A 49 4.67 10.27 2.09
C GLN A 49 6.01 10.66 1.47
N LYS A 50 6.98 9.74 1.46
CA LYS A 50 8.31 9.97 0.86
C LYS A 50 8.26 10.00 -0.66
N ASN A 51 7.47 9.10 -1.25
CA ASN A 51 7.33 9.00 -2.69
C ASN A 51 5.86 8.67 -3.07
N PRO A 52 5.04 9.66 -3.44
CA PRO A 52 3.66 9.42 -3.82
C PRO A 52 3.53 8.65 -5.14
N SER A 53 4.56 8.65 -5.99
CA SER A 53 4.54 7.92 -7.26
C SER A 53 4.88 6.42 -7.14
N VAL A 54 5.16 5.96 -5.92
CA VAL A 54 5.60 4.59 -5.64
C VAL A 54 4.58 3.54 -6.09
N THR A 55 5.10 2.44 -6.65
CA THR A 55 4.29 1.32 -7.12
C THR A 55 4.05 0.31 -6.00
N GLN A 56 2.98 -0.50 -6.11
CA GLN A 56 2.68 -1.55 -5.11
C GLN A 56 3.84 -2.56 -4.96
N LYS A 57 4.57 -2.82 -6.06
CA LYS A 57 5.74 -3.70 -6.07
C LYS A 57 6.90 -3.12 -5.25
N GLU A 58 7.17 -1.83 -5.37
CA GLU A 58 8.22 -1.16 -4.59
C GLU A 58 7.83 -1.09 -3.11
N ILE A 59 6.58 -0.74 -2.79
CA ILE A 59 6.09 -0.78 -1.40
C ILE A 59 6.26 -2.19 -0.81
N ALA A 60 5.93 -3.23 -1.58
CA ALA A 60 6.05 -4.62 -1.15
C ALA A 60 7.51 -4.99 -0.82
N ALA A 61 8.45 -4.58 -1.67
CA ALA A 61 9.88 -4.79 -1.44
C ALA A 61 10.38 -4.03 -0.21
N GLU A 62 9.92 -2.79 0.00
CA GLU A 62 10.35 -1.95 1.12
C GLU A 62 9.83 -2.45 2.48
N ILE A 63 8.56 -2.89 2.55
CA ILE A 63 7.96 -3.42 3.80
C ILE A 63 8.33 -4.91 4.00
N GLY A 64 8.90 -5.57 2.98
CA GLY A 64 9.18 -7.01 3.01
C GLY A 64 7.90 -7.86 3.05
N LYS A 65 6.85 -7.42 2.35
CA LYS A 65 5.55 -8.10 2.28
C LYS A 65 5.21 -8.48 0.85
N SER A 66 4.17 -9.30 0.68
CA SER A 66 3.68 -9.65 -0.65
C SER A 66 2.93 -8.48 -1.29
N GLU A 67 2.97 -8.38 -2.62
CA GLU A 67 2.15 -7.41 -3.39
C GLU A 67 0.66 -7.57 -3.08
N ARG A 68 0.20 -8.80 -2.83
CA ARG A 68 -1.18 -9.09 -2.42
C ARG A 68 -1.52 -8.42 -1.10
N THR A 69 -0.64 -8.55 -0.10
CA THR A 69 -0.81 -7.90 1.21
C THR A 69 -0.85 -6.39 1.06
N VAL A 70 0.09 -5.81 0.30
CA VAL A 70 0.11 -4.38 0.00
C VAL A 70 -1.20 -3.95 -0.67
N LYS A 71 -1.69 -4.70 -1.67
CA LYS A 71 -2.96 -4.40 -2.33
C LYS A 71 -4.13 -4.39 -1.34
N SER A 72 -4.25 -5.41 -0.48
CA SER A 72 -5.30 -5.46 0.55
C SER A 72 -5.21 -4.27 1.51
N ILE A 73 -3.99 -3.91 1.95
CA ILE A 73 -3.75 -2.76 2.82
C ILE A 73 -4.15 -1.46 2.10
N THR A 74 -3.75 -1.26 0.83
CA THR A 74 -4.11 -0.04 0.08
C THR A 74 -5.62 0.11 -0.08
N ILE A 75 -6.35 -1.00 -0.27
CA ILE A 75 -7.82 -0.99 -0.35
C ILE A 75 -8.41 -0.58 1.01
N ALA A 76 -7.95 -1.18 2.11
CA ALA A 76 -8.41 -0.83 3.46
C ALA A 76 -8.15 0.65 3.79
N LEU A 77 -7.00 1.19 3.40
CA LEU A 77 -6.67 2.62 3.58
C LEU A 77 -7.52 3.54 2.70
N GLN A 78 -7.91 3.09 1.51
CA GLN A 78 -8.85 3.78 0.64
C GLN A 78 -10.27 3.80 1.23
N GLU A 79 -10.75 2.67 1.74
CA GLU A 79 -12.04 2.56 2.41
C GLU A 79 -12.10 3.44 3.67
N LYS A 80 -10.98 3.56 4.40
CA LYS A 80 -10.83 4.46 5.55
C LYS A 80 -10.72 5.95 5.17
N ASN A 81 -10.74 6.31 3.87
CA ASN A 81 -10.49 7.68 3.39
C ASN A 81 -9.19 8.31 3.91
N ILE A 82 -8.13 7.49 4.02
CA ILE A 82 -6.78 7.93 4.43
C ILE A 82 -5.87 8.04 3.21
N LEU A 83 -6.04 7.15 2.23
CA LEU A 83 -5.22 7.07 1.03
C LEU A 83 -6.11 7.10 -0.21
N ARG A 84 -5.71 7.79 -1.26
CA ARG A 84 -6.40 7.81 -2.54
C ARG A 84 -5.40 7.60 -3.67
N ARG A 85 -5.81 6.90 -4.72
CA ARG A 85 -5.05 6.88 -5.98
C ARG A 85 -5.61 7.97 -6.88
N VAL A 86 -4.75 8.91 -7.27
CA VAL A 86 -5.07 9.95 -8.24
C VAL A 86 -4.42 9.55 -9.57
N ASN A 87 -5.06 9.91 -10.69
CA ASN A 87 -4.70 9.51 -12.06
C ASN A 87 -4.92 8.03 -12.42
N GLY A 88 -4.82 7.73 -13.72
CA GLY A 88 -5.03 6.40 -14.30
C GLY A 88 -3.86 5.43 -14.06
N LYS A 89 -4.07 4.15 -14.42
CA LYS A 89 -3.16 3.02 -14.13
C LYS A 89 -1.68 3.24 -14.45
N ARG A 90 -1.36 4.03 -15.49
CA ARG A 90 0.01 4.20 -16.01
C ARG A 90 0.81 5.29 -15.31
N ASN A 91 0.15 6.37 -14.89
CA ASN A 91 0.79 7.57 -14.31
C ASN A 91 0.14 7.98 -12.97
N GLY A 92 -0.51 7.02 -12.31
CA GLY A 92 -1.20 7.29 -11.07
C GLY A 92 -0.23 7.50 -9.93
N TYR A 93 -0.54 8.42 -9.02
CA TYR A 93 0.19 8.59 -7.77
C TYR A 93 -0.78 8.43 -6.59
N TRP A 94 -0.22 8.14 -5.43
CA TRP A 94 -0.93 8.04 -4.18
C TRP A 94 -0.95 9.39 -3.49
N GLU A 95 -2.11 9.75 -2.99
CA GLU A 95 -2.36 10.98 -2.26
C GLU A 95 -2.92 10.62 -0.89
N ILE A 96 -2.34 11.20 0.15
CA ILE A 96 -2.84 11.03 1.51
C ILE A 96 -3.92 12.07 1.72
N VAL A 97 -5.12 11.61 2.04
CA VAL A 97 -6.29 12.47 2.23
C VAL A 97 -6.24 13.02 3.65
N GLU A 98 -5.50 14.10 3.85
CA GLU A 98 -5.57 14.86 5.11
C GLU A 98 -6.88 15.65 5.10
N ASP A 99 -7.74 15.47 6.12
CA ASP A 99 -8.87 16.39 6.30
C ASP A 99 -8.24 17.69 6.79
N SER A 100 -8.19 18.68 5.90
CA SER A 100 -8.11 20.06 6.36
C SER A 100 -9.44 20.36 7.06
N ILE A 101 -9.41 20.36 8.39
CA ILE A 101 -10.47 20.94 9.23
C ILE A 101 -10.43 22.45 9.07
#